data_AF-A0A367Y5W4-F1
#
_entry.id   AF-A0A367Y5W4-F1
#
_cell.length_a   1.000
_cell.length_b   1.000
_cell.length_c   1.000
_cell.angle_alpha   90.00
_cell.angle_beta   90.00
_cell.angle_gamma   90.00
#
_symmetry.space_group_name_H-M   'P 1'
#
loop_
_entity.id
_entity.type
_entity.pdbx_description
1 polymer ?
#
loop_
_entity_poly.entity_id
_entity_poly.type
_entity_poly.pdbx_seq_one_letter_code
_entity_poly.pdbx_strand_id
1 'polypeptide(L)'
;MSTATEEKKAPLGGRFVGATANYLDERTSLSGLVKALGRKVFPDHWSFMLGEIALWSFVVVLISGTFLTFFFQASMVETYYTGAYDPMRGIPMSVAMESTLHISFDLRGGLLVRQLHHWAALTFVAGIGVHMLRVFFTGAFRKPRELNWVVGFILFVLAMAEGFTGYSLPDDVLSGNGLRIIDGMLKAVPVIGPWISYLLFGGEFPGHDIVGRLYALHILVLPLIVIALIAVHLVLMIVNKHTQFAGPGRTNTNVVGFPMMPVYMSKMGGFFFIVFGALVLIASLVQINPIWGYGPYDPSPVSAGTQPDWYIGFADGALRLAPPHLDWVIAGKVYPMGILIPLIVLVVFIILVAIYPFIEGWITGDKREHHIAQRPRAAATRTAIGAAGVWFYAMLWAAASSDLIATHFRLTMEGVIHALQAGLILGTILVYFITKRICIALQKKDREIVLHGYESGRIVRLPGGEFQEVHKPVDEYERWKLVADETFEPLIVRPNDEGKIKGKFRAAMSRWFFEDRLQPLTNAEYQASLEHQEHALHELGDDDHGHDAIESGDSKH
;
A
#
# COMPACT_ATOMS: atom_id res chain seq x y z
N MET A 1 31.32 65.25 -2.17
CA MET A 1 31.95 64.00 -1.70
C MET A 1 30.92 63.30 -0.82
N SER A 2 30.45 62.08 -1.04
CA SER A 2 30.84 60.97 -1.91
C SER A 2 29.57 60.17 -2.24
N THR A 3 29.31 59.93 -3.52
CA THR A 3 28.37 58.93 -4.02
C THR A 3 29.05 57.57 -3.94
N ALA A 4 28.78 56.81 -2.89
CA ALA A 4 29.15 55.40 -2.83
C ALA A 4 28.00 54.57 -3.39
N THR A 5 28.11 54.22 -4.67
CA THR A 5 27.38 53.11 -5.29
C THR A 5 27.75 51.81 -4.58
N GLU A 6 26.79 51.16 -3.91
CA GLU A 6 26.95 49.78 -3.48
C GLU A 6 27.12 48.89 -4.72
N GLU A 7 28.33 48.40 -4.94
CA GLU A 7 28.59 47.31 -5.87
C GLU A 7 27.86 46.06 -5.37
N LYS A 8 26.80 45.66 -6.08
CA LYS A 8 26.25 44.31 -6.00
C LYS A 8 27.36 43.32 -6.40
N LYS A 9 28.04 42.74 -5.41
CA LYS A 9 28.93 41.59 -5.62
C LYS A 9 28.15 40.50 -6.34
N ALA A 10 28.48 40.28 -7.61
CA ALA A 10 27.95 39.16 -8.39
C ALA A 10 28.33 37.84 -7.68
N PRO A 11 27.40 36.90 -7.51
CA PRO A 11 27.69 35.68 -6.77
C PRO A 11 28.81 34.88 -7.44
N LEU A 12 29.90 34.68 -6.70
CA LEU A 12 31.04 33.85 -7.08
C LEU A 12 30.55 32.40 -7.20
N GLY A 13 30.33 31.96 -8.44
CA GLY A 13 29.73 30.67 -8.81
C GLY A 13 28.71 30.75 -9.94
N GLY A 14 28.16 31.94 -10.21
CA GLY A 14 27.01 32.11 -11.12
C GLY A 14 27.31 32.21 -12.62
N ARG A 15 28.53 32.57 -13.05
CA ARG A 15 28.81 32.77 -14.49
C ARG A 15 28.83 31.48 -15.29
N PHE A 16 29.49 30.43 -14.80
CA PHE A 16 29.55 29.14 -15.48
C PHE A 16 28.20 28.41 -15.45
N VAL A 17 27.56 28.36 -14.28
CA VAL A 17 26.23 27.76 -14.13
C VAL A 17 25.18 28.52 -14.94
N GLY A 18 25.19 29.86 -14.89
CA GLY A 18 24.29 30.70 -15.70
C GLY A 18 24.53 30.58 -17.19
N ALA A 19 25.81 30.56 -17.64
CA ALA A 19 26.12 30.36 -19.06
C ALA A 19 25.70 28.98 -19.55
N THR A 20 25.89 27.93 -18.75
CA THR A 20 25.47 26.56 -19.08
C THR A 20 23.95 26.45 -19.12
N ALA A 21 23.26 27.04 -18.14
CA ALA A 21 21.79 27.07 -18.12
C ALA A 21 21.22 27.79 -19.35
N ASN A 22 21.79 28.95 -19.72
CA ASN A 22 21.38 29.68 -20.93
C ASN A 22 21.67 28.87 -22.20
N TYR A 23 22.87 28.29 -22.32
CA TYR A 23 23.25 27.46 -23.48
C TYR A 23 22.29 26.28 -23.69
N LEU A 24 21.88 25.62 -22.60
CA LEU A 24 20.90 24.53 -22.64
C LEU A 24 19.51 25.07 -22.99
N ASP A 25 19.05 26.15 -22.35
CA ASP A 25 17.72 26.68 -22.58
C ASP A 25 17.52 27.20 -24.01
N GLU A 26 18.53 27.82 -24.61
CA GLU A 26 18.52 28.25 -26.01
C GLU A 26 18.33 27.08 -27.00
N ARG A 27 18.70 25.85 -26.62
CA ARG A 27 18.62 24.65 -27.49
C ARG A 27 17.43 23.77 -27.21
N THR A 28 16.98 23.71 -25.96
CA THR A 28 15.96 22.76 -25.53
C THR A 28 14.68 23.44 -25.04
N SER A 29 14.71 24.74 -24.77
CA SER A 29 13.61 25.51 -24.16
C SER A 29 13.03 24.84 -22.90
N LEU A 30 13.89 24.17 -22.13
CA LEU A 30 13.50 23.36 -20.97
C LEU A 30 13.09 24.22 -19.77
N SER A 31 13.46 25.51 -19.74
CA SER A 31 13.18 26.40 -18.60
C SER A 31 11.68 26.50 -18.28
N GLY A 32 10.81 26.47 -19.31
CA GLY A 32 9.36 26.47 -19.14
C GLY A 32 8.86 25.25 -18.36
N LEU A 33 9.30 24.06 -18.75
CA LEU A 33 8.96 22.80 -18.08
C LEU A 33 9.53 22.74 -16.66
N VAL A 34 10.80 23.12 -16.48
CA VAL A 34 11.46 23.16 -15.17
C VAL A 34 10.75 24.12 -14.22
N LYS A 35 10.34 25.30 -14.70
CA LYS A 35 9.57 26.27 -13.92
C LYS A 35 8.18 25.74 -13.55
N ALA A 36 7.50 25.06 -14.47
CA ALA A 36 6.19 24.46 -14.22
C ALA A 36 6.25 23.34 -13.17
N LEU A 37 7.23 22.45 -13.28
CA LEU A 37 7.44 21.36 -12.31
C LEU A 37 7.92 21.90 -10.97
N GLY A 38 8.92 22.80 -10.97
CA GLY A 38 9.50 23.36 -9.74
C GLY A 38 8.52 24.16 -8.88
N ARG A 39 7.50 24.78 -9.49
CA ARG A 39 6.44 25.54 -8.77
C ARG A 39 5.24 24.68 -8.38
N LYS A 40 5.18 23.42 -8.79
CA LYS A 40 4.06 22.54 -8.48
C LYS A 40 3.97 22.36 -6.96
N VAL A 41 2.78 22.52 -6.41
CA VAL A 41 2.53 22.40 -4.97
C VAL A 41 2.10 20.98 -4.63
N PHE A 42 2.69 20.43 -3.58
CA PHE A 42 2.31 19.13 -3.00
C PHE A 42 1.76 19.33 -1.59
N PRO A 43 0.62 18.70 -1.27
CA PRO A 43 0.06 18.78 0.06
C PRO A 43 0.91 18.01 1.06
N ASP A 44 1.00 18.52 2.29
CA ASP A 44 1.78 17.89 3.34
C ASP A 44 0.89 17.03 4.25
N HIS A 45 1.14 15.73 4.22
CA HIS A 45 0.57 14.74 5.13
C HIS A 45 1.43 13.48 5.11
N TRP A 46 1.71 12.88 6.27
CA TRP A 46 2.60 11.71 6.37
C TRP A 46 2.15 10.54 5.48
N SER A 47 0.84 10.30 5.37
CA SER A 47 0.29 9.20 4.56
C SER A 47 0.50 9.37 3.05
N PHE A 48 0.92 10.56 2.60
CA PHE A 48 1.26 10.80 1.21
C PHE A 48 2.65 10.26 0.85
N MET A 49 3.53 10.12 1.84
CA MET A 49 4.87 9.56 1.69
C MET A 49 4.86 8.02 1.56
N LEU A 50 3.73 7.35 1.83
CA LEU A 50 3.63 5.88 1.70
C LEU A 50 3.87 5.39 0.27
N GLY A 51 3.48 6.18 -0.74
CA GLY A 51 3.80 5.85 -2.14
C GLY A 51 5.28 6.06 -2.47
N GLU A 52 5.94 6.99 -1.78
CA GLU A 52 7.38 7.24 -1.95
C GLU A 52 8.22 6.11 -1.36
N ILE A 53 7.75 5.41 -0.32
CA ILE A 53 8.43 4.19 0.17
C ILE A 53 8.54 3.16 -0.96
N ALA A 54 7.44 2.90 -1.68
CA ALA A 54 7.45 1.99 -2.82
C ALA A 54 8.43 2.47 -3.91
N LEU A 55 8.38 3.75 -4.27
CA LEU A 55 9.29 4.32 -5.28
C LEU A 55 10.76 4.20 -4.89
N TRP A 56 11.11 4.53 -3.65
CA TRP A 56 12.50 4.48 -3.19
C TRP A 56 13.00 3.05 -3.00
N SER A 57 12.16 2.15 -2.49
CA SER A 57 12.48 0.72 -2.46
C SER A 57 12.71 0.17 -3.87
N PHE A 58 11.89 0.56 -4.86
CA PHE A 58 12.09 0.19 -6.26
C PHE A 58 13.43 0.67 -6.81
N VAL A 59 13.83 1.92 -6.52
CA VAL A 59 15.14 2.44 -6.92
C VAL A 59 16.26 1.61 -6.30
N VAL A 60 16.15 1.22 -5.02
CA VAL A 60 17.15 0.37 -4.36
C VAL A 60 17.19 -1.03 -4.97
N VAL A 61 16.03 -1.64 -5.26
CA VAL A 61 15.93 -2.93 -5.99
C VAL A 61 16.62 -2.83 -7.34
N LEU A 62 16.37 -1.78 -8.11
CA LEU A 62 16.96 -1.59 -9.44
C LEU A 62 18.49 -1.46 -9.38
N ILE A 63 19.01 -0.66 -8.46
CA ILE A 63 20.47 -0.46 -8.30
C ILE A 63 21.15 -1.75 -7.84
N SER A 64 20.62 -2.39 -6.79
CA SER A 64 21.17 -3.64 -6.25
C SER A 64 21.04 -4.79 -7.24
N GLY A 65 19.92 -4.89 -7.96
CA GLY A 65 19.67 -5.90 -8.98
C GLY A 65 20.63 -5.77 -10.15
N THR A 66 20.83 -4.55 -10.64
CA THR A 66 21.83 -4.25 -11.68
C THR A 66 23.23 -4.73 -11.24
N PHE A 67 23.62 -4.49 -9.99
CA PHE A 67 24.89 -5.01 -9.47
C PHE A 67 24.93 -6.55 -9.49
N LEU A 68 23.88 -7.22 -9.03
CA LEU A 68 23.83 -8.69 -8.99
C LEU A 68 23.89 -9.33 -10.40
N THR A 69 23.37 -8.64 -11.43
CA THR A 69 23.41 -9.17 -12.81
C THR A 69 24.83 -9.39 -13.34
N PHE A 70 25.84 -8.68 -12.83
CA PHE A 70 27.24 -8.89 -13.24
C PHE A 70 27.83 -10.22 -12.75
N PHE A 71 27.23 -10.85 -11.74
CA PHE A 71 27.78 -12.02 -11.06
C PHE A 71 26.88 -13.26 -11.13
N PHE A 72 25.57 -13.09 -11.30
CA PHE A 72 24.62 -14.20 -11.36
C PHE A 72 24.61 -14.87 -12.74
N GLN A 73 24.61 -16.21 -12.77
CA GLN A 73 24.55 -16.99 -14.00
C GLN A 73 23.24 -17.80 -14.08
N ALA A 74 22.36 -17.44 -15.01
CA ALA A 74 21.04 -18.05 -15.17
C ALA A 74 21.09 -19.37 -15.98
N SER A 75 21.62 -20.44 -15.39
CA SER A 75 21.71 -21.75 -16.05
C SER A 75 21.38 -22.90 -15.10
N MET A 76 20.64 -23.88 -15.61
CA MET A 76 20.31 -25.14 -14.90
C MET A 76 21.27 -26.29 -15.23
N VAL A 77 22.40 -26.01 -15.90
CA VAL A 77 23.45 -27.03 -16.08
C VAL A 77 23.96 -27.45 -14.71
N GLU A 78 24.05 -28.77 -14.49
CA GLU A 78 24.58 -29.33 -13.25
C GLU A 78 26.08 -29.05 -13.11
N THR A 79 26.47 -28.64 -11.91
CA THR A 79 27.84 -28.32 -11.51
C THR A 79 28.03 -28.63 -10.02
N TYR A 80 29.24 -28.38 -9.52
CA TYR A 80 29.61 -28.51 -8.11
C TYR A 80 30.19 -27.19 -7.60
N TYR A 81 29.80 -26.79 -6.40
CA TYR A 81 30.36 -25.59 -5.78
C TYR A 81 31.80 -25.82 -5.30
N THR A 82 32.69 -24.90 -5.64
CA THR A 82 34.11 -24.92 -5.25
C THR A 82 34.54 -23.72 -4.40
N GLY A 83 33.59 -22.89 -3.93
CA GLY A 83 33.86 -21.66 -3.18
C GLY A 83 34.13 -21.84 -1.68
N ALA A 84 34.07 -20.73 -0.93
CA ALA A 84 34.49 -20.68 0.47
C ALA A 84 33.58 -21.43 1.47
N TYR A 85 32.32 -21.68 1.14
CA TYR A 85 31.37 -22.32 2.06
C TYR A 85 31.48 -23.86 2.04
N ASP A 86 32.29 -24.40 2.95
CA ASP A 86 32.64 -25.83 3.01
C ASP A 86 31.46 -26.81 2.92
N PRO A 87 30.32 -26.61 3.63
CA PRO A 87 29.22 -27.59 3.61
C PRO A 87 28.58 -27.83 2.25
N MET A 88 28.74 -26.92 1.29
CA MET A 88 28.15 -27.04 -0.04
C MET A 88 29.11 -27.62 -1.09
N ARG A 89 30.37 -27.88 -0.74
CA ARG A 89 31.34 -28.45 -1.70
C ARG A 89 31.01 -29.90 -2.02
N GLY A 90 31.08 -30.25 -3.31
CA GLY A 90 30.85 -31.62 -3.79
C GLY A 90 29.37 -32.03 -3.86
N ILE A 91 28.43 -31.14 -3.52
CA ILE A 91 27.00 -31.35 -3.73
C ILE A 91 26.66 -30.94 -5.17
N PRO A 92 25.97 -31.78 -5.96
CA PRO A 92 25.51 -31.40 -7.29
C PRO A 92 24.44 -30.30 -7.19
N MET A 93 24.54 -29.27 -8.02
CA MET A 93 23.61 -28.15 -8.05
C MET A 93 23.58 -27.49 -9.43
N SER A 94 22.60 -26.61 -9.69
CA SER A 94 22.62 -25.78 -10.89
C SER A 94 23.70 -24.70 -10.83
N VAL A 95 24.16 -24.24 -11.99
CA VAL A 95 25.03 -23.05 -12.12
C VAL A 95 24.38 -21.80 -11.50
N ALA A 96 23.04 -21.71 -11.52
CA ALA A 96 22.30 -20.65 -10.84
C ALA A 96 22.50 -20.67 -9.31
N MET A 97 22.37 -21.83 -8.68
CA MET A 97 22.63 -22.00 -7.26
C MET A 97 24.11 -21.74 -6.92
N GLU A 98 25.02 -22.29 -7.73
CA GLU A 98 26.47 -22.14 -7.56
C GLU A 98 26.91 -20.68 -7.61
N SER A 99 26.47 -19.92 -8.62
CA SER A 99 26.81 -18.50 -8.76
C SER A 99 26.18 -17.66 -7.65
N THR A 100 25.01 -18.05 -7.13
CA THR A 100 24.40 -17.38 -5.96
C THR A 100 25.16 -17.64 -4.67
N LEU A 101 25.76 -18.82 -4.49
CA LEU A 101 26.67 -19.10 -3.37
C LEU A 101 27.95 -18.25 -3.49
N HIS A 102 28.52 -18.13 -4.70
CA HIS A 102 29.67 -17.26 -4.93
C HIS A 102 29.38 -15.79 -4.61
N ILE A 103 28.21 -15.26 -4.99
CA ILE A 103 27.77 -13.92 -4.57
C ILE A 103 27.70 -13.81 -3.04
N SER A 104 27.22 -14.87 -2.38
CA SER A 104 27.00 -14.85 -0.93
C SER A 104 28.30 -14.96 -0.13
N PHE A 105 29.28 -15.73 -0.56
CA PHE A 105 30.45 -16.06 0.26
C PHE A 105 31.79 -15.60 -0.32
N ASP A 106 31.92 -15.49 -1.63
CA ASP A 106 33.21 -15.24 -2.29
C ASP A 106 33.34 -13.81 -2.83
N LEU A 107 32.23 -13.07 -2.92
CA LEU A 107 32.21 -11.66 -3.30
C LEU A 107 32.19 -10.74 -2.06
N ARG A 108 33.16 -9.84 -1.94
CA ARG A 108 33.22 -8.88 -0.83
C ARG A 108 31.97 -7.98 -0.83
N GLY A 109 31.16 -8.10 0.22
CA GLY A 109 29.89 -7.37 0.34
C GLY A 109 28.75 -7.93 -0.52
N GLY A 110 28.96 -9.04 -1.23
CA GLY A 110 27.95 -9.63 -2.10
C GLY A 110 26.72 -10.11 -1.34
N LEU A 111 26.90 -10.73 -0.17
CA LEU A 111 25.77 -11.11 0.68
C LEU A 111 24.93 -9.90 1.12
N LEU A 112 25.58 -8.80 1.51
CA LEU A 112 24.87 -7.58 1.90
C LEU A 112 24.04 -7.03 0.75
N VAL A 113 24.59 -6.96 -0.47
CA VAL A 113 23.84 -6.47 -1.63
C VAL A 113 22.69 -7.41 -2.00
N ARG A 114 22.90 -8.73 -1.90
CA ARG A 114 21.84 -9.73 -2.10
C ARG A 114 20.72 -9.61 -1.08
N GLN A 115 21.04 -9.46 0.20
CA GLN A 115 20.04 -9.24 1.25
C GLN A 115 19.34 -7.89 1.11
N LEU A 116 20.07 -6.83 0.74
CA LEU A 116 19.53 -5.51 0.45
C LEU A 116 18.52 -5.57 -0.69
N HIS A 117 18.85 -6.29 -1.78
CA HIS A 117 17.96 -6.50 -2.91
C HIS A 117 16.66 -7.18 -2.48
N HIS A 118 16.76 -8.26 -1.71
CA HIS A 118 15.59 -9.01 -1.24
C HIS A 118 14.71 -8.21 -0.26
N TRP A 119 15.32 -7.52 0.73
CA TRP A 119 14.58 -6.65 1.65
C TRP A 119 13.96 -5.45 0.94
N ALA A 120 14.64 -4.88 -0.05
CA ALA A 120 14.08 -3.82 -0.87
C ALA A 120 12.90 -4.31 -1.71
N ALA A 121 12.95 -5.55 -2.23
CA ALA A 121 11.83 -6.17 -2.95
C ALA A 121 10.61 -6.37 -2.03
N LEU A 122 10.82 -6.91 -0.81
CA LEU A 122 9.74 -7.04 0.18
C LEU A 122 9.12 -5.69 0.54
N THR A 123 9.97 -4.69 0.78
CA THR A 123 9.53 -3.33 1.15
C THR A 123 8.85 -2.63 -0.02
N PHE A 124 9.27 -2.89 -1.25
CA PHE A 124 8.61 -2.39 -2.46
C PHE A 124 7.17 -2.89 -2.56
N VAL A 125 6.96 -4.21 -2.47
CA VAL A 125 5.62 -4.80 -2.55
C VAL A 125 4.75 -4.37 -1.35
N ALA A 126 5.33 -4.34 -0.15
CA ALA A 126 4.63 -3.86 1.06
C ALA A 126 4.24 -2.38 0.94
N GLY A 127 5.15 -1.55 0.42
CA GLY A 127 4.93 -0.13 0.17
C GLY A 127 3.78 0.11 -0.80
N ILE A 128 3.70 -0.67 -1.89
CA ILE A 128 2.56 -0.61 -2.82
C ILE A 128 1.28 -1.00 -2.10
N GLY A 129 1.27 -2.12 -1.36
CA GLY A 129 0.08 -2.60 -0.64
C GLY A 129 -0.45 -1.56 0.35
N VAL A 130 0.41 -1.00 1.21
CA VAL A 130 0.05 0.04 2.17
C VAL A 130 -0.39 1.33 1.47
N HIS A 131 0.26 1.70 0.36
CA HIS A 131 -0.15 2.84 -0.45
C HIS A 131 -1.55 2.63 -1.07
N MET A 132 -1.84 1.45 -1.60
CA MET A 132 -3.16 1.09 -2.13
C MET A 132 -4.23 1.15 -1.04
N LEU A 133 -3.95 0.63 0.16
CA LEU A 133 -4.85 0.75 1.31
C LEU A 133 -5.13 2.22 1.66
N ARG A 134 -4.09 3.07 1.68
CA ARG A 134 -4.28 4.52 1.86
C ARG A 134 -5.23 5.08 0.81
N VAL A 135 -5.01 4.78 -0.48
CA VAL A 135 -5.82 5.31 -1.58
C VAL A 135 -7.26 4.79 -1.49
N PHE A 136 -7.44 3.52 -1.13
CA PHE A 136 -8.74 2.88 -0.95
C PHE A 136 -9.52 3.52 0.20
N PHE A 137 -8.97 3.53 1.42
CA PHE A 137 -9.67 4.03 2.60
C PHE A 137 -9.98 5.53 2.51
N THR A 138 -9.11 6.30 1.88
CA THR A 138 -9.32 7.75 1.69
C THR A 138 -10.18 8.11 0.48
N GLY A 139 -10.57 7.14 -0.35
CA GLY A 139 -11.36 7.38 -1.56
C GLY A 139 -10.61 8.23 -2.59
N ALA A 140 -9.27 8.18 -2.59
CA ALA A 140 -8.41 8.95 -3.49
C ALA A 140 -8.38 8.38 -4.93
N PHE A 141 -9.01 7.22 -5.16
CA PHE A 141 -9.23 6.65 -6.50
C PHE A 141 -10.43 7.25 -7.23
N ARG A 142 -11.32 7.98 -6.54
CA ARG A 142 -12.51 8.58 -7.16
C ARG A 142 -12.10 9.58 -8.25
N LYS A 143 -13.06 9.94 -9.11
CA LYS A 143 -12.85 10.88 -10.21
C LYS A 143 -12.01 12.08 -9.80
N PRO A 144 -10.92 12.42 -10.54
CA PRO A 144 -10.51 11.90 -11.86
C PRO A 144 -9.44 10.78 -11.84
N ARG A 145 -9.31 10.00 -10.77
CA ARG A 145 -8.15 9.11 -10.54
C ARG A 145 -8.42 7.61 -10.71
N GLU A 146 -9.53 7.23 -11.34
CA GLU A 146 -9.89 5.82 -11.54
C GLU A 146 -8.85 5.11 -12.41
N LEU A 147 -8.37 5.76 -13.48
CA LEU A 147 -7.31 5.21 -14.33
C LEU A 147 -5.99 5.06 -13.57
N ASN A 148 -5.68 6.00 -12.67
CA ASN A 148 -4.46 5.93 -11.87
C ASN A 148 -4.51 4.76 -10.87
N TRP A 149 -5.70 4.43 -10.35
CA TRP A 149 -5.92 3.22 -9.55
C TRP A 149 -5.66 1.95 -10.37
N VAL A 150 -6.20 1.84 -11.59
CA VAL A 150 -5.98 0.66 -12.44
C VAL A 150 -4.50 0.49 -12.78
N VAL A 151 -3.81 1.58 -13.13
CA VAL A 151 -2.36 1.53 -13.36
C VAL A 151 -1.61 1.10 -12.09
N GLY A 152 -1.95 1.67 -10.93
CA GLY A 152 -1.35 1.28 -9.64
C GLY A 152 -1.62 -0.18 -9.26
N PHE A 153 -2.80 -0.68 -9.59
CA PHE A 153 -3.18 -2.08 -9.39
C PHE A 153 -2.37 -3.02 -10.30
N ILE A 154 -2.19 -2.67 -11.58
CA ILE A 154 -1.34 -3.43 -12.49
C ILE A 154 0.11 -3.43 -12.00
N LEU A 155 0.61 -2.30 -11.49
CA LEU A 155 1.93 -2.22 -10.85
C LEU A 155 2.04 -3.15 -9.64
N PHE A 156 1.00 -3.29 -8.83
CA PHE A 156 0.99 -4.25 -7.72
C PHE A 156 1.08 -5.70 -8.20
N VAL A 157 0.32 -6.07 -9.23
CA VAL A 157 0.38 -7.41 -9.83
C VAL A 157 1.76 -7.68 -10.44
N LEU A 158 2.33 -6.70 -11.14
CA LEU A 158 3.67 -6.81 -11.70
C LEU A 158 4.74 -6.89 -10.61
N ALA A 159 4.61 -6.14 -9.51
CA ALA A 159 5.54 -6.21 -8.39
C ALA A 159 5.55 -7.59 -7.72
N MET A 160 4.38 -8.23 -7.59
CA MET A 160 4.29 -9.62 -7.12
C MET A 160 4.91 -10.60 -8.12
N ALA A 161 4.66 -10.41 -9.43
CA ALA A 161 5.27 -11.22 -10.48
C ALA A 161 6.80 -11.09 -10.49
N GLU A 162 7.32 -9.87 -10.36
CA GLU A 162 8.76 -9.57 -10.25
C GLU A 162 9.40 -10.23 -9.05
N GLY A 163 8.79 -10.09 -7.88
CA GLY A 163 9.24 -10.76 -6.67
C GLY A 163 9.27 -12.28 -6.87
N PHE A 164 8.21 -12.84 -7.46
CA PHE A 164 8.13 -14.25 -7.79
C PHE A 164 9.24 -14.72 -8.73
N THR A 165 9.44 -14.01 -9.84
CA THR A 165 10.49 -14.37 -10.81
C THR A 165 11.88 -14.23 -10.22
N GLY A 166 12.10 -13.28 -9.30
CA GLY A 166 13.39 -13.02 -8.67
C GLY A 166 13.78 -14.05 -7.61
N TYR A 167 12.89 -14.38 -6.66
CA TYR A 167 13.20 -15.40 -5.64
C TYR A 167 13.36 -16.79 -6.25
N SER A 168 12.80 -17.01 -7.43
CA SER A 168 12.90 -18.29 -8.14
C SER A 168 14.27 -18.53 -8.80
N LEU A 169 15.05 -17.48 -9.05
CA LEU A 169 16.32 -17.57 -9.80
C LEU A 169 17.41 -18.42 -9.12
N PRO A 170 17.63 -18.36 -7.80
CA PRO A 170 18.71 -19.11 -7.16
C PRO A 170 18.60 -20.63 -7.20
N ASP A 171 17.43 -21.17 -7.56
CA ASP A 171 17.20 -22.62 -7.66
C ASP A 171 17.54 -23.40 -6.37
N ASP A 172 17.20 -22.81 -5.23
CA ASP A 172 17.22 -23.48 -3.93
C ASP A 172 15.94 -24.29 -3.68
N VAL A 173 15.93 -25.13 -2.64
CA VAL A 173 14.77 -25.98 -2.29
C VAL A 173 13.46 -25.19 -2.12
N LEU A 174 13.50 -23.98 -1.56
CA LEU A 174 12.31 -23.15 -1.35
C LEU A 174 11.79 -22.60 -2.69
N SER A 175 12.71 -22.09 -3.52
CA SER A 175 12.43 -21.67 -4.90
C SER A 175 11.75 -22.76 -5.72
N GLY A 176 12.38 -23.93 -5.82
CA GLY A 176 11.90 -25.00 -6.70
C GLY A 176 10.56 -25.60 -6.24
N ASN A 177 10.30 -25.67 -4.93
CA ASN A 177 8.98 -26.06 -4.42
C ASN A 177 7.90 -25.01 -4.77
N GLY A 178 8.23 -23.72 -4.71
CA GLY A 178 7.35 -22.67 -5.20
C GLY A 178 7.05 -22.81 -6.71
N LEU A 179 8.06 -23.07 -7.53
CA LEU A 179 7.88 -23.34 -8.96
C LEU A 179 7.05 -24.59 -9.22
N ARG A 180 7.18 -25.63 -8.39
CA ARG A 180 6.37 -26.85 -8.48
C ARG A 180 4.88 -26.59 -8.23
N ILE A 181 4.56 -25.71 -7.27
CA ILE A 181 3.19 -25.26 -6.99
C ILE A 181 2.62 -24.53 -8.22
N ILE A 182 3.38 -23.58 -8.79
CA ILE A 182 2.96 -22.86 -10.00
C ILE A 182 2.77 -23.80 -11.19
N ASP A 183 3.66 -24.77 -11.40
CA ASP A 183 3.47 -25.80 -12.42
C ASP A 183 2.14 -26.56 -12.23
N GLY A 184 1.80 -26.92 -10.99
CA GLY A 184 0.52 -27.54 -10.64
C GLY A 184 -0.68 -26.65 -10.95
N MET A 185 -0.61 -25.37 -10.57
CA MET A 185 -1.67 -24.38 -10.84
C MET A 185 -1.87 -24.15 -12.33
N LEU A 186 -0.79 -24.09 -13.11
CA LEU A 186 -0.85 -23.95 -14.56
C LEU A 186 -1.49 -25.18 -15.20
N LYS A 187 -1.02 -26.38 -14.86
CA LYS A 187 -1.56 -27.65 -15.39
C LYS A 187 -3.03 -27.87 -15.03
N ALA A 188 -3.50 -27.30 -13.92
CA ALA A 188 -4.91 -27.37 -13.53
C ALA A 188 -5.84 -26.64 -14.51
N VAL A 189 -5.36 -25.61 -15.23
CA VAL A 189 -6.16 -24.88 -16.21
C VAL A 189 -6.55 -25.81 -17.36
N PRO A 190 -7.85 -26.07 -17.59
CA PRO A 190 -8.27 -26.99 -18.64
C PRO A 190 -7.83 -26.52 -20.03
N VAL A 191 -7.57 -27.48 -20.91
CA VAL A 191 -7.22 -27.29 -22.33
C VAL A 191 -5.83 -26.68 -22.56
N ILE A 192 -5.55 -25.51 -22.00
CA ILE A 192 -4.32 -24.74 -22.29
C ILE A 192 -3.23 -24.90 -21.23
N GLY A 193 -3.58 -25.35 -20.02
CA GLY A 193 -2.66 -25.40 -18.87
C GLY A 193 -1.37 -26.19 -19.11
N PRO A 194 -1.44 -27.45 -19.57
CA PRO A 194 -0.26 -28.25 -19.89
C PRO A 194 0.64 -27.59 -20.95
N TRP A 195 0.06 -26.94 -21.96
CA TRP A 195 0.83 -26.25 -23.00
C TRP A 195 1.59 -25.05 -22.45
N ILE A 196 0.96 -24.28 -21.55
CA ILE A 196 1.62 -23.14 -20.88
C ILE A 196 2.76 -23.64 -19.97
N SER A 197 2.54 -24.71 -19.21
CA SER A 197 3.60 -25.32 -18.40
C SER A 197 4.78 -25.76 -19.27
N TYR A 198 4.53 -26.54 -20.33
CA TYR A 198 5.61 -26.98 -21.24
C TYR A 198 6.35 -25.80 -21.90
N LEU A 199 5.63 -24.72 -22.27
CA LEU A 199 6.24 -23.52 -22.82
C LEU A 199 7.12 -22.78 -21.81
N LEU A 200 6.80 -22.82 -20.51
CA LEU A 200 7.56 -22.14 -19.47
C LEU A 200 8.76 -22.97 -19.01
N PHE A 201 8.60 -24.28 -18.83
CA PHE A 201 9.65 -25.17 -18.33
C PHE A 201 10.55 -25.77 -19.42
N GLY A 202 10.10 -25.78 -20.69
CA GLY A 202 10.85 -26.36 -21.80
C GLY A 202 10.74 -27.89 -21.87
N GLY A 203 9.78 -28.46 -21.17
CA GLY A 203 9.59 -29.90 -21.03
C GLY A 203 8.78 -30.23 -19.78
N GLU A 204 8.93 -31.45 -19.28
CA GLU A 204 8.41 -31.81 -17.97
C GLU A 204 9.20 -31.11 -16.86
N PHE A 205 8.50 -30.73 -15.79
CA PHE A 205 9.10 -30.13 -14.61
C PHE A 205 10.14 -31.10 -13.99
N PRO A 206 11.32 -30.62 -13.54
CA PRO A 206 11.72 -29.21 -13.35
C PRO A 206 12.11 -28.47 -14.63
N GLY A 207 12.40 -29.16 -15.72
CA GLY A 207 12.89 -28.55 -16.96
C GLY A 207 14.27 -27.91 -16.80
N HIS A 208 14.81 -27.38 -17.90
CA HIS A 208 16.12 -26.71 -17.92
C HIS A 208 16.05 -25.25 -18.40
N ASP A 209 14.92 -24.85 -19.00
CA ASP A 209 14.76 -23.53 -19.59
C ASP A 209 14.21 -22.50 -18.60
N ILE A 210 13.61 -22.94 -17.48
CA ILE A 210 12.82 -22.07 -16.60
C ILE A 210 13.67 -20.94 -15.99
N VAL A 211 14.85 -21.25 -15.44
CA VAL A 211 15.71 -20.22 -14.83
C VAL A 211 16.16 -19.18 -15.85
N GLY A 212 16.54 -19.60 -17.06
CA GLY A 212 16.93 -18.68 -18.14
C GLY A 212 15.76 -17.78 -18.59
N ARG A 213 14.55 -18.34 -18.70
CA ARG A 213 13.34 -17.57 -19.04
C ARG A 213 12.94 -16.59 -17.93
N LEU A 214 12.95 -17.03 -16.68
CA LEU A 214 12.65 -16.17 -15.53
C LEU A 214 13.69 -15.06 -15.40
N TYR A 215 14.96 -15.33 -15.67
CA TYR A 215 16.00 -14.30 -15.67
C TYR A 215 15.70 -13.21 -16.72
N ALA A 216 15.40 -13.59 -17.96
CA ALA A 216 15.03 -12.63 -19.00
C ALA A 216 13.76 -11.82 -18.66
N LEU A 217 12.77 -12.46 -18.03
CA LEU A 217 11.57 -11.77 -17.55
C LEU A 217 11.89 -10.78 -16.43
N HIS A 218 12.67 -11.22 -15.43
CA HIS A 218 12.93 -10.49 -14.20
C HIS A 218 13.88 -9.30 -14.36
N ILE A 219 14.88 -9.38 -15.26
CA ILE A 219 15.85 -8.28 -15.40
C ILE A 219 15.47 -7.27 -16.48
N LEU A 220 14.69 -7.70 -17.48
CA LEU A 220 14.45 -6.91 -18.69
C LEU A 220 12.97 -6.62 -18.91
N VAL A 221 12.16 -7.66 -19.13
CA VAL A 221 10.79 -7.48 -19.62
C VAL A 221 9.90 -6.84 -18.56
N LEU A 222 9.85 -7.43 -17.36
CA LEU A 222 9.00 -6.95 -16.28
C LEU A 222 9.49 -5.59 -15.75
N PRO A 223 10.80 -5.34 -15.50
CA PRO A 223 11.22 -4.06 -14.94
C PRO A 223 10.98 -2.91 -15.90
N LEU A 224 11.15 -3.14 -17.21
CA LEU A 224 10.87 -2.12 -18.22
C LEU A 224 9.39 -1.73 -18.24
N ILE A 225 8.48 -2.72 -18.12
CA ILE A 225 7.04 -2.46 -18.01
C ILE A 225 6.72 -1.71 -16.71
N VAL A 226 7.33 -2.11 -15.59
CA VAL A 226 7.16 -1.45 -14.29
C VAL A 226 7.63 0.00 -14.36
N ILE A 227 8.81 0.28 -14.92
CA ILE A 227 9.33 1.65 -15.11
C ILE A 227 8.38 2.48 -15.96
N ALA A 228 7.91 1.95 -17.09
CA ALA A 228 6.98 2.63 -17.97
C ALA A 228 5.66 2.97 -17.27
N LEU A 229 5.10 2.01 -16.51
CA LEU A 229 3.86 2.22 -15.77
C LEU A 229 4.04 3.14 -14.56
N ILE A 230 5.19 3.13 -13.86
CA ILE A 230 5.52 4.12 -12.82
C ILE A 230 5.54 5.52 -13.44
N ALA A 231 6.16 5.69 -14.61
CA ALA A 231 6.17 6.98 -15.29
C ALA A 231 4.74 7.45 -15.62
N VAL A 232 3.90 6.57 -16.19
CA VAL A 232 2.48 6.87 -16.44
C VAL A 232 1.75 7.22 -15.14
N HIS A 233 1.95 6.44 -14.08
CA HIS A 233 1.32 6.65 -12.77
C HIS A 233 1.67 8.02 -12.16
N LEU A 234 2.95 8.40 -12.21
CA LEU A 234 3.42 9.70 -11.72
C LEU A 234 2.91 10.86 -12.60
N VAL A 235 2.89 10.68 -13.93
CA VAL A 235 2.34 11.69 -14.86
C VAL A 235 0.86 11.92 -14.59
N LEU A 236 0.07 10.86 -14.40
CA LEU A 236 -1.36 10.99 -14.06
C LEU A 236 -1.56 11.72 -12.73
N MET A 237 -0.74 11.44 -11.72
CA MET A 237 -0.74 12.18 -10.45
C MET A 237 -0.40 13.67 -10.65
N ILE A 238 0.55 13.96 -11.54
CA ILE A 238 0.93 15.33 -11.88
C ILE A 238 -0.23 16.04 -12.60
N VAL A 239 -0.80 15.45 -13.64
CA VAL A 239 -1.88 16.05 -14.43
C VAL A 239 -3.13 16.28 -13.59
N ASN A 240 -3.56 15.26 -12.83
CA ASN A 240 -4.81 15.30 -12.05
C ASN A 240 -4.67 15.97 -10.68
N LYS A 241 -3.46 16.45 -10.35
CA LYS A 241 -3.05 16.98 -9.03
C LYS A 241 -3.19 15.95 -7.90
N HIS A 242 -2.32 16.06 -6.90
CA HIS A 242 -2.40 15.21 -5.71
C HIS A 242 -3.65 15.57 -4.87
N THR A 243 -4.27 14.56 -4.24
CA THR A 243 -5.40 14.77 -3.30
C THR A 243 -4.94 15.41 -2.00
N GLN A 244 -5.81 16.12 -1.29
CA GLN A 244 -5.52 16.66 0.04
C GLN A 244 -6.64 16.33 1.02
N PHE A 245 -6.32 16.19 2.32
CA PHE A 245 -7.37 16.08 3.34
C PHE A 245 -8.06 17.43 3.54
N ALA A 246 -9.35 17.39 3.89
CA ALA A 246 -10.11 18.57 4.25
C ALA A 246 -9.40 19.36 5.35
N GLY A 247 -9.43 20.68 5.22
CA GLY A 247 -8.82 21.59 6.17
C GLY A 247 -9.03 23.04 5.76
N PRO A 248 -8.65 23.99 6.63
CA PRO A 248 -8.83 25.41 6.36
C PRO A 248 -8.09 25.84 5.09
N GLY A 249 -8.79 26.59 4.23
CA GLY A 249 -8.28 27.01 2.92
C GLY A 249 -8.13 25.90 1.88
N ARG A 250 -8.51 24.65 2.17
CA ARG A 250 -8.43 23.52 1.23
C ARG A 250 -9.79 23.27 0.57
N THR A 251 -9.87 23.51 -0.72
CA THR A 251 -11.08 23.31 -1.53
C THR A 251 -10.85 22.25 -2.60
N ASN A 252 -11.91 21.85 -3.31
CA ASN A 252 -11.79 20.95 -4.46
C ASN A 252 -11.06 21.59 -5.66
N THR A 253 -10.83 22.91 -5.65
CA THR A 253 -10.25 23.65 -6.80
C THR A 253 -8.79 24.04 -6.59
N ASN A 254 -8.26 23.92 -5.37
CA ASN A 254 -6.89 24.29 -5.03
C ASN A 254 -6.09 23.12 -4.43
N VAL A 255 -4.78 23.33 -4.23
CA VAL A 255 -3.91 22.43 -3.48
C VAL A 255 -3.07 23.30 -2.55
N VAL A 256 -3.11 22.98 -1.26
CA VAL A 256 -2.37 23.72 -0.22
C VAL A 256 -1.23 22.87 0.29
N GLY A 257 0.00 23.39 0.22
CA GLY A 257 1.20 22.73 0.71
C GLY A 257 2.47 23.41 0.22
N PHE A 258 3.54 22.62 0.05
CA PHE A 258 4.87 23.16 -0.28
C PHE A 258 5.15 23.07 -1.80
N PRO A 259 5.86 24.06 -2.37
CA PRO A 259 6.33 23.96 -3.76
C PRO A 259 7.37 22.85 -3.91
N MET A 260 7.45 22.28 -5.12
CA MET A 260 8.38 21.19 -5.45
C MET A 260 9.83 21.60 -5.14
N MET A 261 10.23 22.80 -5.57
CA MET A 261 11.54 23.36 -5.28
C MET A 261 11.40 24.60 -4.37
N PRO A 262 12.23 24.75 -3.32
CA PRO A 262 13.28 23.82 -2.86
C PRO A 262 12.78 22.79 -1.82
N VAL A 263 11.60 23.00 -1.24
CA VAL A 263 11.18 22.34 0.01
C VAL A 263 10.85 20.87 -0.20
N TYR A 264 9.91 20.57 -1.11
CA TYR A 264 9.44 19.19 -1.29
C TYR A 264 10.56 18.27 -1.81
N MET A 265 11.40 18.75 -2.74
CA MET A 265 12.55 18.00 -3.25
C MET A 265 13.54 17.63 -2.14
N SER A 266 13.84 18.56 -1.24
CA SER A 266 14.72 18.30 -0.09
C SER A 266 14.12 17.25 0.85
N LYS A 267 12.81 17.32 1.09
CA LYS A 267 12.07 16.32 1.87
C LYS A 267 12.07 14.95 1.20
N MET A 268 11.81 14.87 -0.10
CA MET A 268 11.86 13.63 -0.89
C MET A 268 13.26 13.00 -0.87
N GLY A 269 14.31 13.79 -1.10
CA GLY A 269 15.70 13.33 -1.07
C GLY A 269 16.12 12.85 0.32
N GLY A 270 15.76 13.59 1.37
CA GLY A 270 15.98 13.17 2.75
C GLY A 270 15.24 11.86 3.08
N PHE A 271 13.99 11.72 2.62
CA PHE A 271 13.21 10.51 2.82
C PHE A 271 13.79 9.30 2.07
N PHE A 272 14.33 9.49 0.87
CA PHE A 272 15.08 8.44 0.16
C PHE A 272 16.24 7.91 1.02
N PHE A 273 17.06 8.78 1.61
CA PHE A 273 18.18 8.34 2.46
C PHE A 273 17.72 7.63 3.75
N ILE A 274 16.56 8.01 4.30
CA ILE A 274 15.96 7.31 5.44
C ILE A 274 15.54 5.90 5.02
N VAL A 275 14.82 5.75 3.91
CA VAL A 275 14.38 4.44 3.39
C VAL A 275 15.59 3.57 3.03
N PHE A 276 16.56 4.13 2.30
CA PHE A 276 17.80 3.44 1.96
C PHE A 276 18.59 3.01 3.21
N GLY A 277 18.77 3.90 4.18
CA GLY A 277 19.46 3.60 5.43
C GLY A 277 18.75 2.51 6.23
N ALA A 278 17.41 2.54 6.31
CA ALA A 278 16.63 1.50 6.95
C ALA A 278 16.77 0.14 6.23
N LEU A 279 16.75 0.13 4.90
CA LEU A 279 16.96 -1.06 4.08
C LEU A 279 18.36 -1.66 4.26
N VAL A 280 19.41 -0.83 4.31
CA VAL A 280 20.77 -1.29 4.58
C VAL A 280 20.90 -1.83 6.00
N LEU A 281 20.25 -1.18 6.98
CA LEU A 281 20.27 -1.63 8.37
C LEU A 281 19.60 -3.00 8.53
N ILE A 282 18.38 -3.18 7.99
CA ILE A 282 17.69 -4.48 8.07
C ILE A 282 18.44 -5.55 7.28
N ALA A 283 19.01 -5.22 6.12
CA ALA A 283 19.85 -6.15 5.34
C ALA A 283 21.19 -6.49 6.00
N SER A 284 21.64 -5.71 6.99
CA SER A 284 22.87 -6.01 7.74
C SER A 284 22.58 -6.79 9.02
N LEU A 285 21.41 -6.59 9.63
CA LEU A 285 21.08 -7.13 10.95
C LEU A 285 20.12 -8.32 10.89
N VAL A 286 19.33 -8.45 9.82
CA VAL A 286 18.29 -9.47 9.68
C VAL A 286 18.53 -10.26 8.41
N GLN A 287 19.05 -11.48 8.60
CA GLN A 287 19.32 -12.40 7.51
C GLN A 287 18.05 -12.77 6.76
N ILE A 288 18.13 -12.77 5.43
CA ILE A 288 17.02 -13.15 4.55
C ILE A 288 17.51 -14.10 3.44
N ASN A 289 16.64 -15.03 3.07
CA ASN A 289 16.87 -16.08 2.09
C ASN A 289 18.26 -16.77 2.19
N PRO A 290 18.52 -17.50 3.28
CA PRO A 290 19.78 -18.19 3.52
C PRO A 290 19.87 -19.50 2.71
N ILE A 291 20.03 -19.39 1.39
CA ILE A 291 19.97 -20.53 0.44
C ILE A 291 20.92 -21.69 0.78
N TRP A 292 22.04 -21.40 1.41
CA TRP A 292 23.00 -22.42 1.86
C TRP A 292 22.48 -23.29 3.00
N GLY A 293 21.47 -22.83 3.74
CA GLY A 293 20.75 -23.62 4.74
C GLY A 293 19.64 -24.48 4.16
N TYR A 294 19.15 -24.17 2.95
CA TYR A 294 18.14 -24.95 2.24
C TYR A 294 18.76 -26.03 1.35
N GLY A 295 19.88 -25.71 0.69
CA GLY A 295 20.51 -26.57 -0.31
C GLY A 295 19.96 -26.33 -1.73
N PRO A 296 20.57 -26.98 -2.74
CA PRO A 296 20.09 -26.91 -4.11
C PRO A 296 18.75 -27.62 -4.27
N TYR A 297 17.95 -27.21 -5.24
CA TYR A 297 16.68 -27.88 -5.52
C TYR A 297 16.89 -29.33 -5.97
N ASP A 298 16.18 -30.25 -5.33
CA ASP A 298 16.05 -31.65 -5.72
C ASP A 298 14.54 -31.98 -5.70
N PRO A 299 13.97 -32.59 -6.76
CA PRO A 299 12.55 -32.90 -6.81
C PRO A 299 12.12 -34.06 -5.88
N SER A 300 13.06 -34.77 -5.24
CA SER A 300 12.79 -35.92 -4.38
C SER A 300 12.58 -35.60 -2.89
N PRO A 301 13.35 -34.71 -2.22
CA PRO A 301 13.07 -34.26 -0.86
C PRO A 301 12.14 -33.04 -0.82
N VAL A 302 11.26 -32.97 0.18
CA VAL A 302 10.50 -31.76 0.51
C VAL A 302 10.75 -31.42 1.99
N SER A 303 11.00 -30.15 2.29
CA SER A 303 11.14 -29.67 3.66
C SER A 303 9.80 -29.20 4.24
N ALA A 304 9.66 -29.31 5.56
CA ALA A 304 8.59 -28.60 6.28
C ALA A 304 8.88 -27.09 6.25
N GLY A 305 7.85 -26.25 6.14
CA GLY A 305 8.01 -24.79 6.07
C GLY A 305 8.28 -24.25 4.66
N THR A 306 7.91 -24.99 3.60
CA THR A 306 7.99 -24.51 2.21
C THR A 306 6.87 -23.50 1.94
N GLN A 307 7.13 -22.24 2.27
CA GLN A 307 6.22 -21.13 2.03
C GLN A 307 6.86 -20.13 1.06
N PRO A 308 6.12 -19.59 0.08
CA PRO A 308 6.64 -18.52 -0.75
C PRO A 308 6.76 -17.23 0.07
N ASP A 309 7.38 -16.21 -0.53
CA ASP A 309 7.38 -14.87 0.06
C ASP A 309 5.96 -14.40 0.39
N TRP A 310 5.83 -13.58 1.45
CA TRP A 310 4.54 -13.21 2.04
C TRP A 310 3.52 -12.64 1.05
N TYR A 311 3.99 -11.98 -0.02
CA TYR A 311 3.15 -11.37 -1.05
C TYR A 311 2.60 -12.38 -2.07
N ILE A 312 3.18 -13.58 -2.18
CA ILE A 312 2.61 -14.72 -2.93
C ILE A 312 1.93 -15.72 -1.99
N GLY A 313 2.25 -15.71 -0.69
CA GLY A 313 1.70 -16.62 0.32
C GLY A 313 0.18 -16.77 0.29
N PHE A 314 -0.57 -15.70 0.02
CA PHE A 314 -2.03 -15.80 -0.07
C PHE A 314 -2.52 -16.80 -1.15
N ALA A 315 -1.76 -17.00 -2.23
CA ALA A 315 -2.11 -17.95 -3.28
C ALA A 315 -1.88 -19.41 -2.83
N ASP A 316 -0.75 -19.68 -2.19
CA ASP A 316 -0.46 -20.99 -1.57
C ASP A 316 -1.46 -21.31 -0.45
N GLY A 317 -1.72 -20.36 0.44
CA GLY A 317 -2.69 -20.55 1.51
C GLY A 317 -4.11 -20.81 1.02
N ALA A 318 -4.52 -20.22 -0.12
CA ALA A 318 -5.80 -20.56 -0.73
C ALA A 318 -5.89 -22.02 -1.17
N LEU A 319 -4.79 -22.59 -1.69
CA LEU A 319 -4.71 -24.02 -2.03
C LEU A 319 -4.75 -24.89 -0.77
N ARG A 320 -4.04 -24.50 0.29
CA ARG A 320 -4.02 -25.23 1.57
C ARG A 320 -5.38 -25.27 2.27
N LEU A 321 -6.20 -24.23 2.11
CA LEU A 321 -7.54 -24.17 2.71
C LEU A 321 -8.62 -24.85 1.86
N ALA A 322 -8.29 -25.32 0.66
CA ALA A 322 -9.23 -26.01 -0.20
C ALA A 322 -9.74 -27.29 0.47
N PRO A 323 -11.06 -27.50 0.57
CA PRO A 323 -11.60 -28.76 1.08
C PRO A 323 -11.11 -29.96 0.28
N PRO A 324 -10.88 -31.12 0.94
CA PRO A 324 -10.53 -32.34 0.23
C PRO A 324 -11.70 -32.86 -0.61
N HIS A 325 -11.41 -33.75 -1.56
CA HIS A 325 -12.39 -34.46 -2.39
C HIS A 325 -13.28 -33.57 -3.30
N LEU A 326 -12.78 -32.40 -3.71
CA LEU A 326 -13.50 -31.52 -4.63
C LEU A 326 -13.39 -31.96 -6.10
N ASP A 327 -12.40 -32.78 -6.45
CA ASP A 327 -12.07 -33.09 -7.84
C ASP A 327 -13.19 -33.83 -8.57
N TRP A 328 -13.40 -33.46 -9.85
CA TRP A 328 -14.45 -34.03 -10.68
C TRP A 328 -13.86 -34.92 -11.76
N VAL A 329 -14.50 -36.06 -12.01
CA VAL A 329 -14.17 -36.93 -13.16
C VAL A 329 -15.32 -36.87 -14.14
N ILE A 330 -15.10 -36.22 -15.28
CA ILE A 330 -16.11 -36.04 -16.34
C ILE A 330 -15.55 -36.58 -17.64
N ALA A 331 -16.26 -37.54 -18.26
CA ALA A 331 -15.88 -38.16 -19.54
C ALA A 331 -14.43 -38.69 -19.57
N GLY A 332 -13.99 -39.33 -18.48
CA GLY A 332 -12.64 -39.89 -18.35
C GLY A 332 -11.52 -38.85 -18.14
N LYS A 333 -11.87 -37.56 -17.98
CA LYS A 333 -10.92 -36.50 -17.65
C LYS A 333 -11.09 -36.04 -16.20
N VAL A 334 -9.98 -35.84 -15.52
CA VAL A 334 -9.95 -35.30 -14.15
C VAL A 334 -9.88 -33.77 -14.22
N TYR A 335 -10.76 -33.11 -13.48
CA TYR A 335 -10.76 -31.68 -13.26
C TYR A 335 -10.41 -31.43 -11.79
N PRO A 336 -9.19 -30.92 -11.51
CA PRO A 336 -8.70 -30.73 -10.15
C PRO A 336 -9.36 -29.51 -9.51
N MET A 337 -10.61 -29.64 -9.08
CA MET A 337 -11.38 -28.55 -8.47
C MET A 337 -10.80 -28.10 -7.14
N GLY A 338 -10.03 -28.96 -6.46
CA GLY A 338 -9.24 -28.56 -5.29
C GLY A 338 -8.22 -27.46 -5.60
N ILE A 339 -7.77 -27.33 -6.86
CA ILE A 339 -6.88 -26.26 -7.33
C ILE A 339 -7.66 -25.15 -8.04
N LEU A 340 -8.62 -25.53 -8.90
CA LEU A 340 -9.37 -24.56 -9.72
C LEU A 340 -10.27 -23.64 -8.90
N ILE A 341 -10.95 -24.14 -7.87
CA ILE A 341 -11.84 -23.30 -7.06
C ILE A 341 -11.05 -22.20 -6.33
N PRO A 342 -9.97 -22.50 -5.59
CA PRO A 342 -9.12 -21.46 -5.03
C PRO A 342 -8.63 -20.48 -6.08
N LEU A 343 -8.13 -20.95 -7.23
CA LEU A 343 -7.66 -20.09 -8.30
C LEU A 343 -8.75 -19.12 -8.81
N ILE A 344 -9.97 -19.62 -9.03
CA ILE A 344 -11.11 -18.79 -9.43
C ILE A 344 -11.45 -17.76 -8.35
N VAL A 345 -11.48 -18.16 -7.08
CA VAL A 345 -11.75 -17.24 -5.97
C VAL A 345 -10.70 -16.12 -5.90
N LEU A 346 -9.41 -16.47 -6.06
CA LEU A 346 -8.33 -15.49 -6.10
C LEU A 346 -8.46 -14.54 -7.28
N VAL A 347 -8.74 -15.06 -8.48
CA VAL A 347 -8.94 -14.24 -9.68
C VAL A 347 -10.13 -13.29 -9.50
N VAL A 348 -11.25 -13.78 -8.95
CA VAL A 348 -12.41 -12.94 -8.65
C VAL A 348 -12.06 -11.87 -7.62
N PHE A 349 -11.34 -12.21 -6.55
CA PHE A 349 -10.89 -11.25 -5.55
C PHE A 349 -10.00 -10.15 -6.15
N ILE A 350 -8.99 -10.54 -6.93
CA ILE A 350 -8.08 -9.63 -7.66
C ILE A 350 -8.87 -8.72 -8.60
N ILE A 351 -9.80 -9.27 -9.39
CA ILE A 351 -10.64 -8.47 -10.30
C ILE A 351 -11.51 -7.49 -9.53
N LEU A 352 -12.15 -7.91 -8.42
CA LEU A 352 -13.00 -7.04 -7.60
C LEU A 352 -12.22 -5.84 -7.04
N VAL A 353 -10.97 -6.05 -6.60
CA VAL A 353 -10.09 -4.95 -6.17
C VAL A 353 -9.75 -4.02 -7.34
N ALA A 354 -9.42 -4.57 -8.51
CA ALA A 354 -9.08 -3.78 -9.70
C ALA A 354 -10.24 -2.86 -10.12
N ILE A 355 -11.47 -3.38 -10.15
CA ILE A 355 -12.64 -2.66 -10.64
C ILE A 355 -13.42 -1.90 -9.57
N TYR A 356 -12.96 -1.95 -8.29
CA TYR A 356 -13.67 -1.34 -7.16
C TYR A 356 -14.07 0.14 -7.37
N PRO A 357 -13.21 1.03 -7.93
CA PRO A 357 -13.59 2.42 -8.19
C PRO A 357 -14.84 2.56 -9.06
N PHE A 358 -14.99 1.68 -10.04
CA PHE A 358 -16.12 1.68 -10.96
C PHE A 358 -17.38 1.12 -10.31
N ILE A 359 -17.23 0.15 -9.41
CA ILE A 359 -18.34 -0.36 -8.59
C ILE A 359 -18.86 0.75 -7.67
N GLU A 360 -17.99 1.39 -6.89
CA GLU A 360 -18.39 2.48 -5.98
C GLU A 360 -18.97 3.66 -6.78
N GLY A 361 -18.31 4.09 -7.86
CA GLY A 361 -18.81 5.16 -8.72
C GLY A 361 -20.16 4.84 -9.38
N TRP A 362 -20.44 3.57 -9.67
CA TRP A 362 -21.75 3.13 -10.12
C TRP A 362 -22.78 3.16 -8.99
N ILE A 363 -22.45 2.70 -7.78
CA ILE A 363 -23.35 2.71 -6.62
C ILE A 363 -23.72 4.15 -6.22
N THR A 364 -22.73 5.05 -6.12
CA THR A 364 -22.95 6.45 -5.71
C THR A 364 -23.62 7.26 -6.80
N GLY A 365 -23.25 7.03 -8.07
CA GLY A 365 -23.66 7.87 -9.17
C GLY A 365 -23.04 9.26 -9.19
N ASP A 366 -22.07 9.54 -8.32
CA ASP A 366 -21.38 10.82 -8.31
C ASP A 366 -20.44 10.91 -9.52
N LYS A 367 -20.57 12.01 -10.29
CA LYS A 367 -19.76 12.32 -11.46
C LYS A 367 -18.92 13.58 -11.29
N ARG A 368 -18.94 14.18 -10.09
CA ARG A 368 -18.12 15.34 -9.73
C ARG A 368 -16.66 14.94 -9.57
N GLU A 369 -15.78 15.92 -9.68
CA GLU A 369 -14.36 15.73 -9.39
C GLU A 369 -14.12 15.87 -7.89
N HIS A 370 -13.38 14.91 -7.32
CA HIS A 370 -13.02 14.89 -5.91
C HIS A 370 -11.52 15.10 -5.76
N HIS A 371 -11.13 16.24 -5.20
CA HIS A 371 -9.74 16.54 -4.84
C HIS A 371 -9.53 16.51 -3.31
N ILE A 372 -10.62 16.50 -2.54
CA ILE A 372 -10.60 16.27 -1.10
C ILE A 372 -10.70 14.77 -0.77
N ALA A 373 -9.69 14.27 -0.08
CA ALA A 373 -9.65 12.91 0.46
C ALA A 373 -10.63 12.78 1.63
N GLN A 374 -11.38 11.68 1.64
CA GLN A 374 -12.30 11.37 2.74
C GLN A 374 -11.52 10.81 3.92
N ARG A 375 -11.95 11.13 5.14
CA ARG A 375 -11.49 10.40 6.32
C ARG A 375 -12.06 8.97 6.26
N PRO A 376 -11.28 7.92 6.54
CA PRO A 376 -11.77 6.54 6.44
C PRO A 376 -13.05 6.28 7.25
N ARG A 377 -13.15 6.89 8.44
CA ARG A 377 -14.34 6.79 9.28
C ARG A 377 -15.60 7.35 8.61
N ALA A 378 -15.50 8.35 7.73
CA ALA A 378 -16.63 8.98 7.04
C ALA A 378 -17.28 8.04 6.00
N ALA A 379 -16.49 7.15 5.38
CA ALA A 379 -16.95 6.16 4.42
C ALA A 379 -17.07 4.77 5.06
N ALA A 380 -17.92 4.64 6.09
CA ALA A 380 -18.00 3.45 6.94
C ALA A 380 -18.14 2.13 6.16
N THR A 381 -19.02 2.08 5.16
CA THR A 381 -19.22 0.87 4.33
C THR A 381 -17.98 0.53 3.49
N ARG A 382 -17.36 1.53 2.83
CA ARG A 382 -16.10 1.31 2.10
C ARG A 382 -15.01 0.80 3.03
N THR A 383 -14.83 1.44 4.18
CA THR A 383 -13.81 1.06 5.15
C THR A 383 -14.05 -0.33 5.71
N ALA A 384 -15.30 -0.72 5.92
CA ALA A 384 -15.66 -2.08 6.30
C ALA A 384 -15.35 -3.11 5.20
N ILE A 385 -15.63 -2.81 3.93
CA ILE A 385 -15.26 -3.68 2.79
C ILE A 385 -13.73 -3.84 2.71
N GLY A 386 -12.99 -2.74 2.83
CA GLY A 386 -11.52 -2.77 2.80
C GLY A 386 -10.94 -3.57 3.95
N ALA A 387 -11.41 -3.37 5.17
CA ALA A 387 -10.96 -4.13 6.34
C ALA A 387 -11.28 -5.63 6.22
N ALA A 388 -12.46 -5.97 5.71
CA ALA A 388 -12.84 -7.37 5.43
C ALA A 388 -11.93 -7.99 4.34
N GLY A 389 -11.60 -7.24 3.29
CA GLY A 389 -10.65 -7.67 2.27
C GLY A 389 -9.23 -7.88 2.79
N VAL A 390 -8.75 -7.01 3.70
CA VAL A 390 -7.47 -7.16 4.39
C VAL A 390 -7.48 -8.40 5.29
N TRP A 391 -8.57 -8.64 6.03
CA TRP A 391 -8.72 -9.86 6.83
C TRP A 391 -8.71 -11.12 5.97
N PHE A 392 -9.46 -11.12 4.86
CA PHE A 392 -9.50 -12.21 3.90
C PHE A 392 -8.09 -12.54 3.38
N TYR A 393 -7.35 -11.52 2.92
CA TYR A 393 -5.96 -11.67 2.50
C TYR A 393 -5.06 -12.19 3.64
N ALA A 394 -5.19 -11.65 4.85
CA ALA A 394 -4.37 -12.04 6.00
C ALA A 394 -4.60 -13.49 6.42
N MET A 395 -5.84 -13.99 6.33
CA MET A 395 -6.15 -15.41 6.61
C MET A 395 -5.56 -16.34 5.56
N LEU A 396 -5.62 -15.96 4.27
CA LEU A 396 -4.95 -16.71 3.21
C LEU A 396 -3.43 -16.71 3.40
N TRP A 397 -2.83 -15.57 3.71
CA TRP A 397 -1.40 -15.49 4.01
C TRP A 397 -1.02 -16.32 5.25
N ALA A 398 -1.80 -16.26 6.33
CA ALA A 398 -1.58 -17.07 7.52
C ALA A 398 -1.67 -18.58 7.20
N ALA A 399 -2.58 -18.98 6.33
CA ALA A 399 -2.69 -20.37 5.89
C ALA A 399 -1.46 -20.89 5.14
N ALA A 400 -0.71 -20.04 4.44
CA ALA A 400 0.57 -20.42 3.83
C ALA A 400 1.64 -20.85 4.85
N SER A 401 1.45 -20.51 6.13
CA SER A 401 2.33 -20.85 7.25
C SER A 401 1.67 -21.82 8.24
N SER A 402 0.60 -22.52 7.83
CA SER A 402 -0.18 -23.41 8.71
C SER A 402 0.66 -24.47 9.42
N ASP A 403 1.67 -25.00 8.75
CA ASP A 403 2.62 -25.97 9.25
C ASP A 403 3.58 -25.37 10.29
N LEU A 404 4.05 -24.14 10.06
CA LEU A 404 4.85 -23.40 11.03
C LEU A 404 4.02 -23.03 12.27
N ILE A 405 2.76 -22.62 12.09
CA ILE A 405 1.84 -22.35 13.19
C ILE A 405 1.63 -23.62 14.03
N ALA A 406 1.35 -24.76 13.38
CA ALA A 406 1.14 -26.02 14.07
C ALA A 406 2.39 -26.45 14.88
N THR A 407 3.57 -26.35 14.28
CA THR A 407 4.84 -26.77 14.92
C THR A 407 5.27 -25.83 16.05
N HIS A 408 5.21 -24.51 15.85
CA HIS A 408 5.70 -23.53 16.84
C HIS A 408 4.74 -23.35 18.02
N PHE A 409 3.43 -23.40 17.77
CA PHE A 409 2.42 -23.30 18.84
C PHE A 409 1.99 -24.67 19.40
N ARG A 410 2.60 -25.77 18.92
CA ARG A 410 2.30 -27.15 19.34
C ARG A 410 0.81 -27.50 19.21
N LEU A 411 0.22 -27.13 18.07
CA LEU A 411 -1.18 -27.38 17.72
C LEU A 411 -1.29 -28.54 16.72
N THR A 412 -2.49 -29.11 16.58
CA THR A 412 -2.76 -30.08 15.52
C THR A 412 -2.91 -29.38 14.17
N MET A 413 -2.40 -29.99 13.09
CA MET A 413 -2.54 -29.43 11.73
C MET A 413 -4.01 -29.23 11.36
N GLU A 414 -4.85 -30.24 11.57
CA GLU A 414 -6.28 -30.18 11.28
C GLU A 414 -6.98 -29.05 12.05
N GLY A 415 -6.62 -28.87 13.32
CA GLY A 415 -7.16 -27.78 14.14
C GLY A 415 -6.80 -26.41 13.59
N VAL A 416 -5.55 -26.23 13.14
CA VAL A 416 -5.08 -25.00 12.51
C VAL A 416 -5.83 -24.75 11.20
N ILE A 417 -5.93 -25.74 10.31
CA ILE A 417 -6.61 -25.60 9.02
C ILE A 417 -8.09 -25.26 9.20
N HIS A 418 -8.81 -25.98 10.06
CA HIS A 418 -10.24 -25.69 10.30
C HIS A 418 -10.46 -24.32 10.97
N ALA A 419 -9.58 -23.91 11.89
CA ALA A 419 -9.65 -22.58 12.48
C ALA A 419 -9.43 -21.49 11.42
N LEU A 420 -8.48 -21.68 10.51
CA LEU A 420 -8.22 -20.74 9.41
C LEU A 420 -9.35 -20.73 8.36
N GLN A 421 -9.95 -21.88 8.04
CA GLN A 421 -11.14 -21.94 7.17
C GLN A 421 -12.32 -21.18 7.79
N ALA A 422 -12.60 -21.41 9.07
CA ALA A 422 -13.64 -20.69 9.79
C ALA A 422 -13.33 -19.18 9.87
N GLY A 423 -12.07 -18.82 10.17
CA GLY A 423 -11.59 -17.45 10.22
C GLY A 423 -11.69 -16.74 8.86
N LEU A 424 -11.39 -17.42 7.76
CA LEU A 424 -11.48 -16.89 6.41
C LEU A 424 -12.91 -16.47 6.07
N ILE A 425 -13.92 -17.28 6.40
CA ILE A 425 -15.32 -17.01 6.05
C ILE A 425 -16.01 -16.16 7.12
N LEU A 426 -16.09 -16.68 8.36
CA LEU A 426 -16.82 -16.03 9.45
C LEU A 426 -16.12 -14.76 9.90
N GLY A 427 -14.79 -14.78 9.97
CA GLY A 427 -13.99 -13.61 10.36
C GLY A 427 -14.13 -12.47 9.35
N THR A 428 -14.16 -12.75 8.04
CA THR A 428 -14.38 -11.71 7.01
C THR A 428 -15.73 -11.01 7.20
N ILE A 429 -16.79 -11.77 7.46
CA ILE A 429 -18.12 -11.23 7.73
C ILE A 429 -18.11 -10.41 9.04
N LEU A 430 -17.50 -10.95 10.09
CA LEU A 430 -17.44 -10.31 11.41
C LEU A 430 -16.66 -8.98 11.35
N VAL A 431 -15.49 -8.97 10.71
CA VAL A 431 -14.65 -7.78 10.54
C VAL A 431 -15.40 -6.68 9.78
N TYR A 432 -16.19 -7.02 8.75
CA TYR A 432 -17.04 -6.05 8.07
C TYR A 432 -17.99 -5.35 9.06
N PHE A 433 -18.78 -6.12 9.83
CA PHE A 433 -19.76 -5.54 10.75
C PHE A 433 -19.12 -4.77 11.89
N ILE A 434 -18.04 -5.30 12.48
CA ILE A 434 -17.29 -4.62 13.56
C ILE A 434 -16.72 -3.30 13.04
N THR A 435 -16.04 -3.31 11.89
CA THR A 435 -15.42 -2.11 11.33
C THR A 435 -16.46 -1.05 11.00
N LYS A 436 -17.60 -1.43 10.42
CA LYS A 436 -18.68 -0.50 10.12
C LYS A 436 -19.21 0.17 11.39
N ARG A 437 -19.44 -0.60 12.47
CA ARG A 437 -19.88 -0.07 13.76
C ARG A 437 -18.85 0.85 14.40
N ILE A 438 -17.57 0.49 14.36
CA ILE A 438 -16.47 1.34 14.84
C ILE A 438 -16.46 2.67 14.09
N CYS A 439 -16.57 2.66 12.76
CA CYS A 439 -16.60 3.88 11.96
C CYS A 439 -17.75 4.81 12.37
N ILE A 440 -18.96 4.26 12.53
CA ILE A 440 -20.14 5.03 12.95
C ILE A 440 -19.94 5.58 14.38
N ALA A 441 -19.39 4.78 15.30
CA ALA A 441 -19.08 5.24 16.66
C ALA A 441 -18.05 6.40 16.65
N LEU A 442 -17.02 6.31 15.82
CA LEU A 442 -16.04 7.40 15.64
C LEU A 442 -16.67 8.65 15.04
N GLN A 443 -17.61 8.52 14.10
CA GLN A 443 -18.35 9.68 13.59
C GLN A 443 -19.25 10.31 14.67
N LYS A 444 -19.89 9.51 15.51
CA LYS A 444 -20.69 10.02 16.65
C LYS A 444 -19.80 10.78 17.63
N LYS A 445 -18.61 10.26 17.92
CA LYS A 445 -17.64 10.94 18.78
C LYS A 445 -17.16 12.25 18.18
N ASP A 446 -16.89 12.28 16.87
CA ASP A 446 -16.52 13.53 16.17
C ASP A 446 -17.66 14.56 16.26
N ARG A 447 -18.93 14.13 16.13
CA ARG A 447 -20.09 15.01 16.29
C ARG A 447 -20.25 15.54 17.72
N GLU A 448 -20.06 14.69 18.72
CA GLU A 448 -20.08 15.07 20.14
C GLU A 448 -19.02 16.13 20.43
N ILE A 449 -17.79 15.94 19.94
CA ILE A 449 -16.69 16.91 20.09
C ILE A 449 -17.07 18.25 19.47
N VAL A 450 -17.67 18.26 18.27
CA VAL A 450 -18.11 19.52 17.64
C VAL A 450 -19.19 20.23 18.47
N LEU A 451 -20.16 19.49 19.00
CA LEU A 451 -21.29 20.06 19.73
C LEU A 451 -20.91 20.51 21.15
N HIS A 452 -20.12 19.72 21.87
CA HIS A 452 -19.88 19.91 23.30
C HIS A 452 -18.46 20.36 23.62
N GLY A 453 -17.50 20.16 22.73
CA GLY A 453 -16.08 20.39 23.01
C GLY A 453 -15.34 19.11 23.40
N TYR A 454 -14.07 19.25 23.75
CA TYR A 454 -13.24 18.16 24.26
C TYR A 454 -13.43 17.98 25.76
N GLU A 455 -13.56 16.73 26.20
CA GLU A 455 -13.52 16.36 27.62
C GLU A 455 -12.19 16.81 28.23
N SER A 456 -12.23 17.71 29.20
CA SER A 456 -11.01 18.21 29.85
C SER A 456 -10.50 17.31 30.97
N GLY A 457 -11.33 16.36 31.44
CA GLY A 457 -11.08 15.59 32.66
C GLY A 457 -11.26 16.39 33.96
N ARG A 458 -11.60 17.68 33.89
CA ARG A 458 -11.91 18.52 35.06
C ARG A 458 -13.40 18.43 35.36
N ILE A 459 -13.74 17.81 36.49
CA ILE A 459 -15.11 17.76 37.01
C ILE A 459 -15.29 18.87 38.04
N VAL A 460 -16.30 19.71 37.84
CA VAL A 460 -16.68 20.77 38.77
C VAL A 460 -18.02 20.40 39.41
N ARG A 461 -18.15 20.63 40.71
CA ARG A 461 -19.40 20.46 41.44
C ARG A 461 -20.13 21.80 41.52
N LEU A 462 -21.33 21.88 40.96
CA LEU A 462 -22.16 23.07 40.95
C LEU A 462 -22.81 23.31 42.33
N PRO A 463 -23.27 24.54 42.64
CA PRO A 463 -23.92 24.86 43.93
C PRO A 463 -25.13 23.99 44.26
N GLY A 464 -25.83 23.46 43.24
CA GLY A 464 -26.94 22.50 43.40
C GLY A 464 -26.52 21.06 43.73
N GLY A 465 -25.21 20.78 43.80
CA GLY A 465 -24.65 19.46 44.09
C GLY A 465 -24.40 18.57 42.87
N GLU A 466 -24.78 19.02 41.68
CA GLU A 466 -24.53 18.35 40.40
C GLU A 466 -23.04 18.36 40.05
N PHE A 467 -22.57 17.34 39.34
CA PHE A 467 -21.21 17.26 38.82
C PHE A 467 -21.25 17.44 37.30
N GLN A 468 -20.49 18.40 36.80
CA GLN A 468 -20.37 18.67 35.37
C GLN A 468 -18.91 18.57 34.94
N GLU A 469 -18.66 17.88 33.83
CA GLU A 469 -17.35 17.90 33.20
C GLU A 469 -17.18 19.17 32.37
N VAL A 470 -16.10 19.90 32.64
CA VAL A 470 -15.73 21.09 31.88
C VAL A 470 -15.25 20.63 30.50
N HIS A 471 -15.89 21.13 29.45
CA HIS A 471 -15.47 20.87 28.09
C HIS A 471 -14.64 22.03 27.57
N LYS A 472 -13.52 21.72 26.90
CA LYS A 472 -12.73 22.74 26.18
C LYS A 472 -13.35 22.96 24.81
N PRO A 473 -13.64 24.22 24.40
CA PRO A 473 -14.20 24.48 23.10
C PRO A 473 -13.24 24.03 21.99
N VAL A 474 -13.81 23.52 20.89
CA VAL A 474 -13.03 23.13 19.71
C VAL A 474 -12.61 24.38 18.96
N ASP A 475 -11.31 24.51 18.69
CA ASP A 475 -10.76 25.54 17.82
C ASP A 475 -11.39 25.51 16.41
N GLU A 476 -11.49 26.67 15.75
CA GLU A 476 -12.14 26.81 14.45
C GLU A 476 -11.50 25.92 13.37
N TYR A 477 -10.16 25.80 13.39
CA TYR A 477 -9.43 25.00 12.40
C TYR A 477 -9.68 23.50 12.58
N GLU A 478 -9.82 23.03 13.82
CA GLU A 478 -10.13 21.64 14.12
C GLU A 478 -11.58 21.31 13.81
N ARG A 479 -12.49 22.23 14.14
CA ARG A 479 -13.93 22.09 13.87
C ARG A 479 -14.20 21.88 12.38
N TRP A 480 -13.49 22.61 11.51
CA TRP A 480 -13.60 22.41 10.05
C TRP A 480 -13.25 20.98 9.63
N LYS A 481 -12.24 20.35 10.26
CA LYS A 481 -11.85 18.97 9.94
C LYS A 481 -12.88 17.92 10.37
N LEU A 482 -13.67 18.24 11.40
CA LEU A 482 -14.69 17.34 11.96
C LEU A 482 -16.03 17.44 11.20
N VAL A 483 -16.33 18.58 10.58
CA VAL A 483 -17.61 18.84 9.89
C VAL A 483 -17.51 18.71 8.37
N ALA A 484 -16.32 18.72 7.78
CA ALA A 484 -16.11 18.75 6.32
C ALA A 484 -16.40 17.44 5.54
N ASP A 485 -17.15 16.51 6.12
CA ASP A 485 -17.47 15.23 5.47
C ASP A 485 -18.66 15.37 4.49
N GLU A 486 -18.41 15.11 3.21
CA GLU A 486 -19.46 14.98 2.20
C GLU A 486 -20.26 13.68 2.46
N THR A 487 -21.56 13.81 2.75
CA THR A 487 -22.47 12.66 2.89
C THR A 487 -23.33 12.49 1.64
N PHE A 488 -23.51 11.24 1.21
CA PHE A 488 -24.34 10.88 0.06
C PHE A 488 -25.71 10.41 0.52
N GLU A 489 -26.76 10.87 -0.16
CA GLU A 489 -28.10 10.33 0.05
C GLU A 489 -28.32 9.05 -0.78
N PRO A 490 -29.09 8.07 -0.26
CA PRO A 490 -29.42 6.87 -1.00
C PRO A 490 -30.21 7.24 -2.25
N LEU A 491 -29.87 6.62 -3.38
CA LEU A 491 -30.56 6.87 -4.64
C LEU A 491 -32.05 6.48 -4.52
N ILE A 492 -32.92 7.48 -4.66
CA ILE A 492 -34.38 7.28 -4.71
C ILE A 492 -34.78 7.02 -6.16
N VAL A 493 -35.28 5.83 -6.46
CA VAL A 493 -35.79 5.50 -7.80
C VAL A 493 -37.19 6.08 -7.96
N ARG A 494 -37.39 6.88 -9.00
CA ARG A 494 -38.71 7.36 -9.43
C ARG A 494 -39.20 6.59 -10.67
N PRO A 495 -40.52 6.41 -10.87
CA PRO A 495 -41.04 5.87 -12.12
C PRO A 495 -40.58 6.75 -13.29
N ASN A 496 -40.21 6.13 -14.41
CA ASN A 496 -39.98 6.87 -15.66
C ASN A 496 -41.31 7.35 -16.26
N ASP A 497 -41.25 8.08 -17.37
CA ASP A 497 -42.43 8.62 -18.06
C ASP A 497 -43.42 7.53 -18.56
N GLU A 498 -42.98 6.25 -18.59
CA GLU A 498 -43.81 5.07 -18.89
C GLU A 498 -44.35 4.36 -17.63
N GLY A 499 -44.16 4.93 -16.43
CA GLY A 499 -44.58 4.33 -15.15
C GLY A 499 -43.72 3.13 -14.69
N LYS A 500 -42.61 2.83 -15.37
CA LYS A 500 -41.70 1.71 -15.03
C LYS A 500 -40.56 2.18 -14.12
N ILE A 501 -40.34 1.43 -13.05
CA ILE A 501 -39.23 1.65 -12.10
C ILE A 501 -38.01 0.85 -12.56
N LYS A 502 -37.04 1.51 -13.22
CA LYS A 502 -35.74 0.93 -13.61
C LYS A 502 -34.68 1.24 -12.55
N GLY A 503 -33.72 0.33 -12.31
CA GLY A 503 -32.60 0.58 -11.39
C GLY A 503 -32.82 0.20 -9.92
N LYS A 504 -33.82 -0.64 -9.62
CA LYS A 504 -34.11 -1.13 -8.26
C LYS A 504 -32.87 -1.74 -7.57
N PHE A 505 -32.07 -2.52 -8.30
CA PHE A 505 -30.84 -3.13 -7.77
C PHE A 505 -29.81 -2.08 -7.35
N ARG A 506 -29.55 -1.09 -8.20
CA ARG A 506 -28.62 0.02 -7.89
C ARG A 506 -29.07 0.81 -6.66
N ALA A 507 -30.37 1.07 -6.53
CA ALA A 507 -30.91 1.75 -5.36
C ALA A 507 -30.84 0.90 -4.08
N ALA A 508 -31.03 -0.42 -4.17
CA ALA A 508 -30.81 -1.31 -3.04
C ALA A 508 -29.34 -1.30 -2.59
N MET A 509 -28.40 -1.35 -3.53
CA MET A 509 -26.96 -1.23 -3.23
C MET A 509 -26.61 0.14 -2.64
N SER A 510 -27.15 1.22 -3.18
CA SER A 510 -26.96 2.58 -2.66
C SER A 510 -27.52 2.72 -1.24
N ARG A 511 -28.70 2.12 -0.97
CA ARG A 511 -29.27 2.05 0.37
C ARG A 511 -28.35 1.30 1.34
N TRP A 512 -27.95 0.08 1.00
CA TRP A 512 -27.00 -0.68 1.83
C TRP A 512 -25.70 0.08 2.14
N PHE A 513 -25.23 0.88 1.18
CA PHE A 513 -24.00 1.66 1.32
C PHE A 513 -24.16 2.88 2.23
N PHE A 514 -25.31 3.57 2.21
CA PHE A 514 -25.50 4.90 2.82
C PHE A 514 -26.63 5.02 3.86
N GLU A 515 -27.43 3.97 4.09
CA GLU A 515 -28.58 4.00 5.02
C GLU A 515 -28.17 4.30 6.46
N ASP A 516 -27.06 3.71 6.92
CA ASP A 516 -26.57 3.85 8.30
C ASP A 516 -25.72 5.12 8.54
N ARG A 517 -25.70 6.08 7.61
CA ARG A 517 -24.89 7.29 7.74
C ARG A 517 -25.47 8.24 8.78
N LEU A 518 -24.60 8.98 9.47
CA LEU A 518 -25.02 10.14 10.24
C LEU A 518 -25.28 11.31 9.29
N GLN A 519 -26.34 12.07 9.55
CA GLN A 519 -26.58 13.32 8.84
C GLN A 519 -25.56 14.38 9.27
N PRO A 520 -25.07 15.23 8.35
CA PRO A 520 -24.25 16.38 8.70
C PRO A 520 -24.96 17.29 9.71
N LEU A 521 -24.19 17.98 10.53
CA LEU A 521 -24.72 18.99 11.44
C LEU A 521 -25.42 20.09 10.63
N THR A 522 -26.65 20.40 11.02
CA THR A 522 -27.40 21.53 10.44
C THR A 522 -26.83 22.86 10.95
N ASN A 523 -27.00 23.94 10.19
CA ASN A 523 -26.60 25.28 10.63
C ASN A 523 -27.28 25.67 11.96
N ALA A 524 -28.50 25.19 12.22
CA ALA A 524 -29.21 25.43 13.47
C ALA A 524 -28.54 24.71 14.66
N GLU A 525 -28.21 23.42 14.51
CA GLU A 525 -27.45 22.67 15.54
C GLU A 525 -26.07 23.28 15.77
N TYR A 526 -25.45 23.82 14.71
CA TYR A 526 -24.17 24.51 14.79
C TYR A 526 -24.26 25.81 15.62
N GLN A 527 -25.25 26.67 15.33
CA GLN A 527 -25.44 27.91 16.10
C GLN A 527 -25.81 27.61 17.55
N ALA A 528 -26.70 26.63 17.78
CA ALA A 528 -27.04 26.20 19.12
C ALA A 528 -25.83 25.67 19.92
N SER A 529 -24.88 24.98 19.26
CA SER A 529 -23.65 24.54 19.94
C SER A 529 -22.73 25.69 20.33
N LEU A 530 -22.68 26.75 19.53
CA LEU A 530 -21.88 27.94 19.82
C LEU A 530 -22.46 28.67 21.03
N GLU A 531 -23.77 28.91 21.01
CA GLU A 531 -24.49 29.55 22.12
C GLU A 531 -24.34 28.73 23.43
N HIS A 532 -24.45 27.40 23.35
CA HIS A 532 -24.27 26.54 24.52
C HIS A 532 -22.82 26.54 25.05
N GLN A 533 -21.81 26.62 24.17
CA GLN A 533 -20.41 26.73 24.57
C GLN A 533 -20.12 28.08 25.25
N GLU A 534 -20.66 29.18 24.72
CA GLU A 534 -20.53 30.51 25.34
C GLU A 534 -21.21 30.56 26.71
N HIS A 535 -22.42 30.02 26.84
CA HIS A 535 -23.12 29.94 28.13
C HIS A 535 -22.37 29.08 29.15
N ALA A 536 -21.86 27.90 28.76
CA ALA A 536 -21.13 27.03 29.66
C ALA A 536 -19.83 27.68 30.17
N LEU A 537 -19.11 28.40 29.31
CA LEU A 537 -17.91 29.15 29.70
C LEU A 537 -18.26 30.30 30.66
N HIS A 538 -19.38 30.99 30.44
CA HIS A 538 -19.84 32.09 31.29
C HIS A 538 -20.34 31.60 32.67
N GLU A 539 -20.93 30.40 32.76
CA GLU A 539 -21.34 29.80 34.05
C GLU A 539 -20.17 29.23 34.86
N LEU A 540 -19.09 28.80 34.20
CA LEU A 540 -17.91 28.19 34.83
C LEU A 540 -16.86 29.18 35.34
N GLY A 541 -17.03 30.47 35.06
CA GLY A 541 -16.24 31.54 35.66
C GLY A 541 -14.98 31.94 34.90
N ASP A 542 -14.85 33.25 34.73
CA ASP A 542 -13.73 34.03 34.21
C ASP A 542 -12.55 34.07 35.21
N ASP A 543 -11.97 32.90 35.51
CA ASP A 543 -10.88 32.75 36.51
C ASP A 543 -9.45 32.82 35.90
N ASP A 544 -9.27 33.31 34.66
CA ASP A 544 -7.93 33.39 34.01
C ASP A 544 -7.45 34.83 33.70
N HIS A 545 -8.12 35.86 34.25
CA HIS A 545 -7.68 37.27 34.10
C HIS A 545 -6.93 37.86 35.29
N GLY A 546 -6.49 37.04 36.24
CA GLY A 546 -5.71 37.50 37.38
C GLY A 546 -4.40 36.77 37.51
N HIS A 547 -3.40 37.05 36.67
CA HIS A 547 -1.95 36.96 36.98
C HIS A 547 -1.14 37.27 35.72
N ASP A 548 -0.98 38.56 35.38
CA ASP A 548 0.21 39.12 34.70
C ASP A 548 0.08 40.65 34.59
N ALA A 549 -0.08 41.30 35.76
CA ALA A 549 0.32 42.69 35.91
C ALA A 549 1.76 42.68 36.42
N ILE A 550 2.73 42.64 35.49
CA ILE A 550 4.13 42.89 35.82
C ILE A 550 4.24 44.37 36.22
N GLU A 551 4.56 44.59 37.50
CA GLU A 551 4.92 45.88 38.06
C GLU A 551 6.04 46.54 37.25
N SER A 552 5.73 47.64 36.55
CA SER A 552 6.74 48.64 36.19
C SER A 552 6.94 49.57 37.38
N GLY A 553 7.74 49.12 38.35
CA GLY A 553 8.24 49.93 39.45
C GLY A 553 9.42 50.79 38.97
N ASP A 554 9.19 52.09 38.88
CA ASP A 554 10.18 53.15 38.73
C ASP A 554 11.14 53.14 39.93
N SER A 555 12.45 52.94 39.70
CA SER A 555 13.48 53.23 40.70
C SER A 555 14.52 54.19 40.10
N LYS A 556 14.33 55.47 40.39
CA LYS A 556 15.43 56.42 40.54
C LYS A 556 16.28 55.99 41.73
N HIS A 557 17.51 55.58 41.49
CA HIS A 557 18.73 56.08 42.15
C HIS A 557 19.98 55.50 41.50
#